data_AF-A0AAE0WE51-F1
#
_entry.id   AF-A0AAE0WE51-F1
#
_cell.length_a   1.000
_cell.length_b   1.000
_cell.length_c   1.000
_cell.angle_alpha   90.00
_cell.angle_beta   90.00
_cell.angle_gamma   90.00
#
_symmetry.space_group_name_H-M   'P 1'
#
loop_
_entity.id
_entity.type
_entity.pdbx_description
1 polymer ?
#
loop_
_entity_poly.entity_id
_entity_poly.type
_entity_poly.pdbx_seq_one_letter_code
_entity_poly.pdbx_strand_id
1 'polypeptide(L)'
;MNDRGPSCAIFFLLLSGSYISFGNGLQKELLRLEKDLLNLDADFVNLRKDFILERINSGSLIETLNHTIYQCTDNCKGTALQEKADGYVKIIVTDKSATSGFSDRLNFLILQRFVQAEKSNRRALENKLLATEKKYTELTMKVENYTTFKDKQNARNSSCKNIYLASINPTSGEYKLWTPTGQEFYVFCDFYNGHGYTFVSREGLNILKSLSDIYTDRSHVIVRHLQKDGIQKDVEIAPHSAFRYRYPLSFQLSKADGFTIPVNAALKPYIYLGFLPESYARRKSTQGYQAAGEDITFTNCDANPSSYLAFFANPYNRLPNNLYKICCMSTVVDAWIKKATDTPSFRYLPQTYFLEFEMGMGGCGGYVSRESFPMVSGAAIGFRFDA
;
A
#
# COMPACT_ATOMS: atom_id res chain seq x y z
N MET A 1 11.15 34.50 -19.00
CA MET A 1 10.23 34.45 -17.85
C MET A 1 9.49 33.12 -17.91
N ASN A 2 9.68 32.30 -16.86
CA ASN A 2 8.97 31.07 -16.49
C ASN A 2 8.97 29.87 -17.46
N ASP A 3 10.03 29.06 -17.33
CA ASP A 3 9.95 27.60 -17.45
C ASP A 3 9.73 27.00 -16.05
N ARG A 4 8.66 26.21 -15.88
CA ARG A 4 8.43 25.38 -14.70
C ARG A 4 8.69 23.92 -15.09
N GLY A 5 9.87 23.41 -14.74
CA GLY A 5 10.14 21.97 -14.71
C GLY A 5 9.47 21.30 -13.50
N PRO A 6 9.20 19.98 -13.55
CA PRO A 6 8.56 19.27 -12.44
C PRO A 6 9.58 19.01 -11.32
N SER A 7 9.34 19.60 -10.16
CA SER A 7 10.07 19.32 -8.92
C SER A 7 9.71 17.93 -8.39
N CYS A 8 10.59 16.95 -8.58
CA CYS A 8 10.63 15.74 -7.76
C CYS A 8 11.29 16.07 -6.42
N ALA A 9 10.49 16.53 -5.45
CA ALA A 9 10.87 16.57 -4.05
C ALA A 9 10.38 15.29 -3.38
N ILE A 10 11.30 14.35 -3.13
CA ILE A 10 11.03 13.16 -2.32
C ILE A 10 11.48 13.48 -0.89
N PHE A 11 10.51 13.65 -0.01
CA PHE A 11 10.67 13.76 1.44
C PHE A 11 10.77 12.34 2.03
N PHE A 12 11.84 12.02 2.75
CA PHE A 12 11.86 10.91 3.70
C PHE A 12 12.67 11.26 4.94
N LEU A 13 11.99 11.35 6.08
CA LEU A 13 12.58 11.27 7.41
C LEU A 13 11.82 10.22 8.23
N LEU A 14 12.63 9.33 8.81
CA LEU A 14 12.48 8.65 10.11
C LEU A 14 11.29 7.72 10.32
N LEU A 15 11.55 6.41 10.29
CA LEU A 15 10.94 5.45 11.22
C LEU A 15 11.94 4.33 11.58
N SER A 16 12.79 4.61 12.56
CA SER A 16 13.46 3.59 13.37
C SER A 16 12.73 3.50 14.70
N GLY A 17 12.02 2.40 14.96
CA GLY A 17 11.51 2.13 16.30
C GLY A 17 10.41 1.08 16.36
N SER A 18 10.74 -0.04 17.01
CA SER A 18 9.84 -1.08 17.55
C SER A 18 9.54 -2.27 16.64
N TYR A 19 10.51 -3.17 16.56
CA TYR A 19 10.38 -4.53 16.01
C TYR A 19 10.21 -5.54 17.16
N ILE A 20 9.09 -6.26 17.23
CA ILE A 20 8.96 -7.47 18.05
C ILE A 20 8.34 -8.61 17.22
N SER A 21 9.17 -9.65 17.06
CA SER A 21 8.89 -11.10 16.91
C SER A 21 7.99 -11.62 15.78
N PHE A 22 8.54 -11.71 14.57
CA PHE A 22 8.24 -12.79 13.61
C PHE A 22 9.57 -13.45 13.18
N GLY A 23 9.54 -14.75 12.84
CA GLY A 23 10.72 -15.62 12.71
C GLY A 23 11.99 -14.99 12.12
N ASN A 24 13.09 -15.11 12.88
CA ASN A 24 14.42 -14.53 12.65
C ASN A 24 15.03 -14.68 11.24
N GLY A 25 14.52 -15.60 10.41
CA GLY A 25 15.01 -15.81 9.03
C GLY A 25 14.41 -14.82 8.03
N LEU A 26 13.08 -14.74 7.97
CA LEU A 26 12.37 -13.91 6.99
C LEU A 26 12.56 -12.41 7.27
N GLN A 27 12.65 -12.04 8.55
CA GLN A 27 12.85 -10.66 8.98
C GLN A 27 14.26 -10.16 8.66
N LYS A 28 15.27 -11.02 8.75
CA LYS A 28 16.64 -10.71 8.30
C LYS A 28 16.73 -10.57 6.79
N GLU A 29 16.01 -11.40 6.03
CA GLU A 29 15.92 -11.22 4.58
C GLU A 29 15.22 -9.93 4.20
N LEU A 30 14.14 -9.55 4.88
CA LEU A 30 13.42 -8.30 4.59
C LEU A 30 14.25 -7.06 4.92
N LEU A 31 14.93 -7.02 6.07
CA LEU A 31 15.87 -5.94 6.42
C LEU A 31 17.08 -5.89 5.48
N ARG A 32 17.56 -7.05 5.02
CA ARG A 32 18.61 -7.12 4.01
C ARG A 32 18.12 -6.57 2.67
N LEU A 33 16.92 -6.94 2.23
CA LEU A 33 16.28 -6.44 1.02
C LEU A 33 16.00 -4.93 1.09
N GLU A 34 15.56 -4.40 2.23
CA GLU A 34 15.37 -2.94 2.43
C GLU A 34 16.69 -2.19 2.37
N LYS A 35 17.76 -2.73 2.97
CA LYS A 35 19.10 -2.15 2.91
C LYS A 35 19.66 -2.22 1.48
N ASP A 36 19.47 -3.35 0.80
CA ASP A 36 19.85 -3.52 -0.59
C ASP A 36 19.06 -2.56 -1.49
N LEU A 37 17.80 -2.28 -1.18
CA LEU A 37 16.97 -1.29 -1.89
C LEU A 37 17.46 0.14 -1.72
N LEU A 38 17.78 0.55 -0.48
CA LEU A 38 18.32 1.89 -0.21
C LEU A 38 19.66 2.11 -0.90
N ASN A 39 20.51 1.09 -0.94
CA ASN A 39 21.77 1.13 -1.67
C ASN A 39 21.51 1.17 -3.19
N LEU A 40 20.58 0.37 -3.70
CA LEU A 40 20.23 0.35 -5.12
C LEU A 40 19.65 1.67 -5.61
N ASP A 41 18.84 2.33 -4.79
CA ASP A 41 18.20 3.61 -5.12
C ASP A 41 19.21 4.76 -5.08
N ALA A 42 20.11 4.76 -4.08
CA ALA A 42 21.25 5.67 -4.04
C ALA A 42 22.19 5.46 -5.24
N ASP A 43 22.49 4.22 -5.58
CA ASP A 43 23.29 3.86 -6.76
C ASP A 43 22.58 4.28 -8.04
N PHE A 44 21.25 4.10 -8.16
CA PHE A 44 20.48 4.50 -9.34
C PHE A 44 20.46 6.03 -9.50
N VAL A 45 20.25 6.79 -8.42
CA VAL A 45 20.29 8.26 -8.47
C VAL A 45 21.68 8.77 -8.86
N ASN A 46 22.74 8.21 -8.28
CA ASN A 46 24.11 8.58 -8.60
C ASN A 46 24.47 8.19 -10.03
N LEU A 47 24.17 6.95 -10.46
CA LEU A 47 24.43 6.47 -11.81
C LEU A 47 23.60 7.21 -12.86
N ARG A 48 22.38 7.65 -12.54
CA ARG A 48 21.56 8.50 -13.43
C ARG A 48 22.16 9.88 -13.57
N LYS A 49 22.65 10.49 -12.48
CA LYS A 49 23.36 11.77 -12.53
C LYS A 49 24.64 11.64 -13.34
N ASP A 50 25.44 10.62 -13.07
CA ASP A 50 26.67 10.32 -13.79
C ASP A 50 26.41 10.02 -15.26
N PHE A 51 25.34 9.29 -15.58
CA PHE A 51 24.94 9.02 -16.97
C PHE A 51 24.51 10.29 -17.71
N ILE A 52 23.72 11.15 -17.08
CA ILE A 52 23.31 12.45 -17.66
C ILE A 52 24.54 13.34 -17.87
N LEU A 53 25.41 13.45 -16.86
CA LEU A 53 26.65 14.22 -16.94
C LEU A 53 27.61 13.66 -18.00
N GLU A 54 27.82 12.35 -18.04
CA GLU A 54 28.70 11.69 -19.01
C GLU A 54 28.13 11.80 -20.42
N ARG A 55 26.81 11.72 -20.61
CA ARG A 55 26.16 11.92 -21.92
C ARG A 55 26.27 13.36 -22.41
N ILE A 56 26.11 14.35 -21.52
CA ILE A 56 26.28 15.77 -21.86
C ILE A 56 27.75 16.06 -22.18
N ASN A 57 28.68 15.65 -21.31
CA ASN A 57 30.09 15.90 -21.48
C ASN A 57 30.66 15.15 -22.68
N SER A 58 30.36 13.86 -22.82
CA SER A 58 30.84 13.05 -23.94
C SER A 58 30.17 13.42 -25.25
N GLY A 59 28.88 13.77 -25.26
CA GLY A 59 28.19 14.26 -26.46
C GLY A 59 28.82 15.53 -27.00
N SER A 60 29.03 16.52 -26.13
CA SER A 60 29.71 17.78 -26.46
C SER A 60 31.16 17.56 -26.92
N LEU A 61 31.90 16.67 -26.24
CA LEU A 61 33.28 16.35 -26.62
C LEU A 61 33.35 15.60 -27.95
N ILE A 62 32.41 14.69 -28.23
CA ILE A 62 32.30 13.95 -29.50
C ILE A 62 31.94 14.91 -30.64
N GLU A 63 31.03 15.87 -30.43
CA GLU A 63 30.74 16.90 -31.42
C GLU A 63 31.97 17.78 -31.69
N THR A 64 32.67 18.20 -30.64
CA THR A 64 33.90 18.99 -30.75
C THR A 64 34.99 18.22 -31.50
N LEU A 65 35.16 16.93 -31.19
CA LEU A 65 36.09 16.03 -31.85
C LEU A 65 35.69 15.78 -33.31
N ASN A 66 34.41 15.58 -33.61
CA ASN A 66 33.92 15.44 -34.98
C ASN A 66 34.15 16.71 -35.78
N HIS A 67 33.88 17.87 -35.20
CA HIS A 67 34.14 19.17 -35.82
C HIS A 67 35.65 19.38 -36.04
N THR A 68 36.49 19.00 -35.08
CA THR A 68 37.96 19.10 -35.19
C THR A 68 38.51 18.15 -36.25
N ILE A 69 38.06 16.88 -36.25
CA ILE A 69 38.41 15.90 -37.28
C ILE A 69 37.92 16.40 -38.64
N TYR A 70 36.70 16.92 -38.73
CA TYR A 70 36.13 17.47 -39.96
C TYR A 70 36.96 18.65 -40.47
N GLN A 71 37.26 19.64 -39.62
CA GLN A 71 38.12 20.79 -39.95
C GLN A 71 39.55 20.37 -40.33
N CYS A 72 40.14 19.40 -39.64
CA CYS A 72 41.45 18.85 -40.01
C CYS A 72 41.38 18.14 -41.37
N THR A 73 40.27 17.47 -41.69
CA THR A 73 40.10 16.74 -42.96
C THR A 73 39.79 17.70 -44.12
N ASP A 74 39.00 18.76 -43.87
CA ASP A 74 38.65 19.81 -44.85
C ASP A 74 39.82 20.77 -45.12
N ASN A 75 40.59 21.14 -44.10
CA ASN A 75 41.84 21.92 -44.29
C ASN A 75 42.92 21.12 -45.03
N CYS A 76 42.79 19.79 -45.08
CA CYS A 76 43.61 18.92 -45.91
C CYS A 76 42.99 18.65 -47.29
N LYS A 77 41.77 19.11 -47.59
CA LYS A 77 41.12 18.97 -48.90
C LYS A 77 41.35 20.21 -49.76
N GLY A 78 42.04 20.04 -50.89
CA GLY A 78 42.24 21.11 -51.89
C GLY A 78 43.29 22.16 -51.52
N THR A 79 44.08 21.95 -50.46
CA THR A 79 45.23 22.79 -50.15
C THR A 79 46.50 22.28 -50.86
N ALA A 80 47.46 23.16 -51.12
CA ALA A 80 48.75 22.84 -51.75
C ALA A 80 49.54 21.72 -51.03
N LEU A 81 49.17 21.40 -49.79
CA LEU A 81 49.69 20.27 -49.00
C LEU A 81 49.17 18.90 -49.48
N GLN A 82 47.93 18.82 -49.97
CA GLN A 82 47.37 17.59 -50.56
C GLN A 82 47.93 17.33 -51.96
N GLU A 83 47.99 18.36 -52.81
CA GLU A 83 48.61 18.29 -54.13
C GLU A 83 50.11 17.99 -54.05
N LYS A 84 50.82 18.53 -53.05
CA LYS A 84 52.22 18.14 -52.76
C LYS A 84 52.31 16.71 -52.23
N ALA A 85 51.42 16.25 -51.36
CA ALA A 85 51.46 14.88 -50.85
C ALA A 85 51.23 13.83 -51.96
N ASP A 86 50.26 14.07 -52.85
CA ASP A 86 50.01 13.22 -54.02
C ASP A 86 51.17 13.30 -55.03
N GLY A 87 51.83 14.46 -55.16
CA GLY A 87 53.08 14.62 -55.90
C GLY A 87 54.29 13.90 -55.28
N TYR A 88 54.41 13.90 -53.96
CA TYR A 88 55.51 13.26 -53.22
C TYR A 88 55.41 11.72 -53.23
N VAL A 89 54.20 11.15 -53.26
CA VAL A 89 54.02 9.69 -53.47
C VAL A 89 54.50 9.29 -54.87
N LYS A 90 54.37 10.18 -55.87
CA LYS A 90 54.89 9.97 -57.23
C LYS A 90 56.41 10.10 -57.32
N ILE A 91 57.03 10.94 -56.50
CA ILE A 91 58.49 11.19 -56.49
C ILE A 91 59.27 10.11 -55.70
N ILE A 92 58.64 9.38 -54.77
CA ILE A 92 59.34 8.34 -53.98
C ILE A 92 59.73 7.10 -54.82
N VAL A 93 59.25 6.96 -56.06
CA VAL A 93 59.73 5.90 -56.98
C VAL A 93 60.98 6.32 -57.76
N THR A 94 61.29 7.61 -57.84
CA THR A 94 62.47 8.09 -58.58
C THR A 94 63.00 9.38 -57.96
N ASP A 95 64.13 9.24 -57.29
CA ASP A 95 65.22 10.21 -57.17
C ASP A 95 65.53 10.78 -55.77
N LYS A 96 66.82 10.69 -55.43
CA LYS A 96 67.46 11.06 -54.16
C LYS A 96 68.06 12.46 -54.30
N SER A 97 67.27 13.52 -54.20
CA SER A 97 67.79 14.85 -53.84
C SER A 97 66.68 15.88 -53.67
N ALA A 98 66.22 16.09 -52.43
CA ALA A 98 65.47 17.30 -52.08
C ALA A 98 65.60 17.58 -50.58
N THR A 99 66.49 18.51 -50.23
CA THR A 99 66.69 19.00 -48.85
C THR A 99 65.77 20.18 -48.47
N SER A 100 64.72 20.47 -49.25
CA SER A 100 63.75 21.54 -48.96
C SER A 100 62.34 21.05 -48.55
N GLY A 101 62.14 19.74 -48.38
CA GLY A 101 60.82 19.14 -48.05
C GLY A 101 60.66 18.54 -46.65
N PHE A 102 61.68 18.63 -45.79
CA PHE A 102 61.72 17.90 -44.52
C PHE A 102 60.69 18.42 -43.50
N SER A 103 60.41 19.73 -43.51
CA SER A 103 59.41 20.37 -42.64
C SER A 103 57.98 19.91 -42.96
N ASP A 104 57.60 19.88 -44.24
CA ASP A 104 56.24 19.51 -44.69
C ASP A 104 55.92 18.03 -44.39
N ARG A 105 56.89 17.14 -44.59
CA ARG A 105 56.73 15.69 -44.32
C ARG A 105 56.64 15.38 -42.82
N LEU A 106 57.39 16.11 -41.99
CA LEU A 106 57.32 16.01 -40.55
C LEU A 106 55.98 16.53 -40.01
N ASN A 107 55.50 17.66 -40.54
CA ASN A 107 54.20 18.24 -40.19
C ASN A 107 53.03 17.31 -40.54
N PHE A 108 53.07 16.65 -41.70
CA PHE A 108 52.06 15.65 -42.09
C PHE A 108 52.04 14.44 -41.15
N LEU A 109 53.21 13.90 -40.79
CA LEU A 109 53.31 12.78 -39.84
C LEU A 109 52.81 13.15 -38.43
N ILE A 110 53.05 14.39 -37.99
CA ILE A 110 52.53 14.92 -36.72
C ILE A 110 50.99 15.00 -36.78
N LEU A 111 50.41 15.55 -37.86
CA LEU A 111 48.96 15.62 -38.06
C LEU A 111 48.30 14.23 -38.10
N GLN A 112 48.91 13.27 -38.79
CA GLN A 112 48.39 11.91 -38.90
C GLN A 112 48.38 11.20 -37.53
N ARG A 113 49.43 11.39 -36.72
CA ARG A 113 49.49 10.88 -35.33
C ARG A 113 48.45 11.55 -34.43
N PHE A 114 48.25 12.86 -34.57
CA PHE A 114 47.24 13.60 -33.82
C PHE A 114 45.83 13.08 -34.13
N VAL A 115 45.48 12.95 -35.43
CA VAL A 115 44.18 12.40 -35.85
C VAL A 115 43.98 10.95 -35.40
N GLN A 116 45.03 10.13 -35.40
CA GLN A 116 44.94 8.76 -34.86
C GLN A 116 44.72 8.74 -33.34
N ALA A 117 45.40 9.62 -32.60
CA ALA A 117 45.20 9.76 -31.15
C ALA A 117 43.76 10.17 -30.84
N GLU A 118 43.21 11.14 -31.57
CA GLU A 118 41.83 11.58 -31.35
C GLU A 118 40.78 10.54 -31.74
N LYS A 119 41.01 9.77 -32.81
CA LYS A 119 40.16 8.61 -33.13
C LYS A 119 40.21 7.55 -32.03
N SER A 120 41.36 7.35 -31.39
CA SER A 120 41.50 6.44 -30.26
C SER A 120 40.76 6.93 -29.02
N ASN A 121 40.87 8.23 -28.69
CA ASN A 121 40.14 8.87 -27.60
C ASN A 121 38.62 8.75 -27.80
N ARG A 122 38.13 9.00 -29.02
CA ARG A 122 36.71 8.85 -29.36
C ARG A 122 36.20 7.43 -29.11
N ARG A 123 36.93 6.41 -29.58
CA ARG A 123 36.56 5.00 -29.35
C ARG A 123 36.55 4.65 -27.86
N ALA A 124 37.51 5.16 -27.10
CA ALA A 124 37.56 4.94 -25.65
C ALA A 124 36.33 5.54 -24.95
N LEU A 125 35.88 6.72 -25.39
CA LEU A 125 34.70 7.40 -24.86
C LEU A 125 33.40 6.72 -25.27
N GLU A 126 33.26 6.32 -26.54
CA GLU A 126 32.13 5.52 -27.05
C GLU A 126 31.98 4.21 -26.25
N ASN A 127 33.09 3.52 -25.98
CA ASN A 127 33.09 2.29 -25.18
C ASN A 127 32.68 2.54 -23.72
N LYS A 128 33.11 3.65 -23.11
CA LYS A 128 32.68 4.04 -21.75
C LYS A 128 31.19 4.34 -21.71
N LEU A 129 30.69 5.10 -22.68
CA LEU A 129 29.27 5.43 -22.78
C LEU A 129 28.41 4.15 -22.91
N LEU A 130 28.80 3.24 -23.80
CA LEU A 130 28.12 1.96 -23.99
C LEU A 130 28.13 1.10 -22.72
N ALA A 131 29.24 1.07 -21.99
CA ALA A 131 29.32 0.35 -20.72
C ALA A 131 28.40 0.94 -19.65
N THR A 132 28.26 2.27 -19.60
CA THR A 132 27.35 2.96 -18.68
C THR A 132 25.88 2.74 -19.06
N GLU A 133 25.54 2.80 -20.35
CA GLU A 133 24.19 2.49 -20.86
C GLU A 133 23.77 1.05 -20.50
N LYS A 134 24.69 0.10 -20.65
CA LYS A 134 24.45 -1.28 -20.25
C LYS A 134 24.17 -1.40 -18.75
N LYS A 135 24.98 -0.76 -17.90
CA LYS A 135 24.76 -0.75 -16.43
C LYS A 135 23.42 -0.11 -16.07
N TYR A 136 23.06 1.01 -16.71
CA TYR A 136 21.79 1.68 -16.49
C TYR A 136 20.61 0.78 -16.84
N THR A 137 20.67 0.10 -17.98
CA THR A 137 19.63 -0.84 -18.43
C THR A 137 19.48 -2.03 -17.48
N GLU A 138 20.59 -2.63 -17.04
CA GLU A 138 20.57 -3.71 -16.05
C GLU A 138 19.95 -3.27 -14.71
N LEU A 139 20.21 -2.04 -14.29
CA LEU A 139 19.67 -1.48 -13.06
C LEU A 139 18.17 -1.19 -13.17
N THR A 140 17.72 -0.63 -14.31
CA THR A 140 16.30 -0.43 -14.60
C THR A 140 15.52 -1.75 -14.57
N MET A 141 16.03 -2.82 -15.20
CA MET A 141 15.39 -4.14 -15.16
C MET A 141 15.31 -4.70 -13.72
N LYS A 142 16.32 -4.47 -12.88
CA LYS A 142 16.28 -4.88 -11.47
C LYS A 142 15.22 -4.11 -10.68
N VAL A 143 15.09 -2.81 -10.90
CA VAL A 143 14.07 -1.97 -10.27
C VAL A 143 12.66 -2.42 -10.67
N GLU A 144 12.43 -2.66 -11.97
CA GLU A 144 11.13 -3.14 -12.49
C GLU A 144 10.76 -4.53 -11.95
N ASN A 145 11.72 -5.45 -11.85
CA ASN A 145 11.48 -6.75 -11.23
C ASN A 145 11.13 -6.63 -9.75
N TYR A 146 11.76 -5.70 -9.03
CA TYR A 146 11.48 -5.48 -7.62
C TYR A 146 10.09 -4.87 -7.38
N THR A 147 9.70 -3.85 -8.16
CA THR A 147 8.35 -3.27 -8.07
C THR A 147 7.29 -4.32 -8.37
N THR A 148 7.49 -5.13 -9.42
CA THR A 148 6.60 -6.25 -9.76
C THR A 148 6.50 -7.28 -8.62
N PHE A 149 7.60 -7.59 -7.94
CA PHE A 149 7.58 -8.49 -6.78
C PHE A 149 6.82 -7.89 -5.60
N LYS A 150 7.06 -6.61 -5.29
CA LYS A 150 6.36 -5.89 -4.21
C LYS A 150 4.85 -5.79 -4.48
N ASP A 151 4.46 -5.51 -5.72
CA ASP A 151 3.06 -5.45 -6.12
C ASP A 151 2.38 -6.82 -6.00
N LYS A 152 3.08 -7.90 -6.35
CA LYS A 152 2.59 -9.27 -6.16
C LYS A 152 2.46 -9.64 -4.67
N GLN A 153 3.38 -9.20 -3.82
CA GLN A 153 3.30 -9.37 -2.35
C GLN A 153 2.12 -8.59 -1.77
N ASN A 154 1.98 -7.31 -2.13
CA ASN A 154 0.88 -6.45 -1.68
C ASN A 154 -0.47 -7.00 -2.13
N ALA A 155 -0.56 -7.49 -3.38
CA ALA A 155 -1.77 -8.14 -3.90
C ALA A 155 -2.14 -9.40 -3.10
N ARG A 156 -1.14 -10.23 -2.72
CA ARG A 156 -1.34 -11.43 -1.89
C ARG A 156 -1.78 -11.09 -0.46
N ASN A 157 -1.33 -9.97 0.09
CA ASN A 157 -1.68 -9.53 1.44
C ASN A 157 -2.70 -8.38 1.43
N SER A 158 -3.61 -8.36 0.46
CA SER A 158 -4.66 -7.31 0.39
C SER A 158 -5.88 -7.63 1.25
N SER A 159 -6.08 -8.89 1.65
CA SER A 159 -7.18 -9.34 2.52
C SER A 159 -6.83 -10.62 3.28
N CYS A 160 -7.54 -10.90 4.38
CA CYS A 160 -7.43 -12.19 5.07
C CYS A 160 -7.84 -13.36 4.18
N LYS A 161 -8.79 -13.16 3.26
CA LYS A 161 -9.18 -14.17 2.27
C LYS A 161 -7.99 -14.55 1.38
N ASN A 162 -7.21 -13.57 0.92
CA ASN A 162 -6.06 -13.84 0.07
C ASN A 162 -4.93 -14.56 0.84
N ILE A 163 -4.73 -14.22 2.12
CA ILE A 163 -3.83 -14.95 3.02
C ILE A 163 -4.30 -16.40 3.20
N TYR A 164 -5.62 -16.61 3.40
CA TYR A 164 -6.21 -17.94 3.52
C TYR A 164 -5.94 -18.80 2.28
N LEU A 165 -6.23 -18.27 1.09
CA LEU A 165 -6.08 -18.99 -0.17
C LEU A 165 -4.61 -19.24 -0.57
N ALA A 166 -3.69 -18.40 -0.10
CA ALA A 166 -2.27 -18.53 -0.42
C ALA A 166 -1.52 -19.54 0.47
N SER A 167 -2.10 -19.98 1.59
CA SER A 167 -1.46 -20.89 2.53
C SER A 167 -2.13 -22.26 2.54
N ILE A 168 -1.32 -23.32 2.59
CA ILE A 168 -1.81 -24.70 2.76
C ILE A 168 -2.42 -24.89 4.16
N ASN A 169 -1.90 -24.16 5.17
CA ASN A 169 -2.35 -24.20 6.56
C ASN A 169 -2.37 -22.77 7.13
N PRO A 170 -3.43 -21.99 6.87
CA PRO A 170 -3.52 -20.62 7.35
C PRO A 170 -3.68 -20.60 8.89
N THR A 171 -2.84 -19.82 9.59
CA THR A 171 -2.87 -19.71 11.05
C THR A 171 -3.60 -18.45 11.49
N SER A 172 -4.57 -18.55 12.40
CA SER A 172 -5.22 -17.36 12.95
C SER A 172 -4.21 -16.46 13.67
N GLY A 173 -4.36 -15.15 13.54
CA GLY A 173 -3.43 -14.21 14.16
C GLY A 173 -3.52 -12.81 13.56
N GLU A 174 -2.62 -11.95 14.03
CA GLU A 174 -2.47 -10.60 13.52
C GLU A 174 -1.61 -10.57 12.25
N TYR A 175 -2.10 -9.86 11.24
CA TYR A 175 -1.47 -9.68 9.94
C TYR A 175 -1.45 -8.21 9.54
N LYS A 176 -0.50 -7.87 8.68
CA LYS A 176 -0.48 -6.58 7.97
C LYS A 176 -1.13 -6.76 6.61
N LEU A 177 -2.07 -5.88 6.29
CA LEU A 177 -2.64 -5.76 4.96
C LEU A 177 -2.28 -4.42 4.33
N TRP A 178 -2.43 -4.33 3.01
CA TRP A 178 -2.20 -3.12 2.24
C TRP A 178 -3.47 -2.64 1.58
N THR A 179 -3.76 -1.35 1.71
CA THR A 179 -4.82 -0.70 0.93
C THR A 179 -4.43 -0.60 -0.54
N PRO A 180 -5.40 -0.39 -1.46
CA PRO A 180 -5.09 -0.12 -2.88
C PRO A 180 -4.15 1.07 -3.10
N THR A 181 -4.08 2.01 -2.14
CA THR A 181 -3.16 3.16 -2.17
C THR A 181 -1.81 2.88 -1.52
N GLY A 182 -1.53 1.62 -1.16
CA GLY A 182 -0.24 1.18 -0.60
C GLY A 182 -0.03 1.49 0.88
N GLN A 183 -1.07 1.89 1.62
CA GLN A 183 -0.97 2.12 3.07
C GLN A 183 -1.14 0.80 3.82
N GLU A 184 -0.23 0.52 4.76
CA GLU A 184 -0.34 -0.66 5.61
C GLU A 184 -1.34 -0.46 6.75
N PHE A 185 -2.05 -1.51 7.15
CA PHE A 185 -2.88 -1.52 8.34
C PHE A 185 -2.95 -2.92 8.95
N TYR A 186 -3.24 -2.98 10.25
CA TYR A 186 -3.33 -4.23 11.00
C TYR A 186 -4.74 -4.80 11.00
N VAL A 187 -4.81 -6.11 10.81
CA VAL A 187 -6.02 -6.91 10.98
C VAL A 187 -5.70 -8.16 11.77
N PHE A 188 -6.72 -8.72 12.44
CA PHE A 188 -6.67 -10.08 12.94
C PHE A 188 -7.48 -10.95 11.98
N CYS A 189 -6.82 -11.96 11.40
CA CYS A 189 -7.46 -12.94 10.56
C CYS A 189 -7.76 -14.19 11.40
N ASP A 190 -9.04 -14.53 11.52
CA ASP A 190 -9.51 -15.65 12.32
C ASP A 190 -10.03 -16.76 11.41
N PHE A 191 -9.20 -17.76 11.16
CA PHE A 191 -9.42 -18.77 10.13
C PHE A 191 -10.15 -20.01 10.64
N TYR A 192 -11.06 -20.51 9.81
CA TYR A 192 -11.83 -21.72 10.00
C TYR A 192 -11.74 -22.61 8.74
N ASN A 193 -12.31 -23.80 8.80
CA ASN A 193 -12.43 -24.64 7.61
C ASN A 193 -13.43 -24.01 6.62
N GLY A 194 -12.96 -23.67 5.42
CA GLY A 194 -13.74 -23.08 4.33
C GLY A 194 -14.14 -21.61 4.47
N HIS A 195 -13.79 -20.93 5.56
CA HIS A 195 -14.14 -19.51 5.78
C HIS A 195 -13.24 -18.89 6.85
N GLY A 196 -13.40 -17.59 7.10
CA GLY A 196 -12.80 -16.92 8.25
C GLY A 196 -13.42 -15.57 8.52
N TYR A 197 -12.89 -14.89 9.55
CA TYR A 197 -13.32 -13.55 9.93
C TYR A 197 -12.15 -12.58 9.94
N THR A 198 -12.41 -11.35 9.50
CA THR A 198 -11.43 -10.25 9.57
C THR A 198 -11.88 -9.25 10.61
N PHE A 199 -11.05 -9.04 11.64
CA PHE A 199 -11.20 -7.95 12.58
C PHE A 199 -10.21 -6.84 12.21
N VAL A 200 -10.66 -5.59 12.18
CA VAL A 200 -9.80 -4.45 11.85
C VAL A 200 -9.38 -3.75 13.13
N SER A 201 -8.10 -3.40 13.27
CA SER A 201 -7.63 -2.65 14.43
C SER A 201 -8.20 -1.22 14.44
N ARG A 202 -8.18 -0.57 15.61
CA ARG A 202 -8.56 0.84 15.75
C ARG A 202 -7.79 1.74 14.80
N GLU A 203 -6.48 1.52 14.66
CA GLU A 203 -5.63 2.26 13.73
C GLU A 203 -6.01 1.99 12.27
N GLY A 204 -6.29 0.73 11.93
CA GLY A 204 -6.69 0.35 10.58
C GLY A 204 -7.97 1.04 10.11
N LEU A 205 -8.92 1.27 11.03
CA LEU A 205 -10.14 2.03 10.71
C LEU A 205 -9.89 3.50 10.34
N ASN A 206 -8.79 4.10 10.78
CA ASN A 206 -8.41 5.46 10.37
C ASN A 206 -7.82 5.51 8.95
N ILE A 207 -7.39 4.35 8.42
CA ILE A 207 -6.72 4.22 7.12
C ILE A 207 -7.71 3.79 6.04
N LEU A 208 -8.63 2.89 6.38
CA LEU A 208 -9.62 2.36 5.45
C LEU A 208 -10.56 3.44 4.94
N LYS A 209 -10.88 3.36 3.65
CA LYS A 209 -11.92 4.18 2.99
C LYS A 209 -13.22 3.41 2.77
N SER A 210 -13.15 2.08 2.78
CA SER A 210 -14.26 1.16 2.52
C SER A 210 -14.03 -0.14 3.31
N LEU A 211 -15.11 -0.87 3.58
CA LEU A 211 -15.08 -2.23 4.12
C LEU A 211 -15.19 -3.30 3.03
N SER A 212 -15.37 -2.92 1.75
CA SER A 212 -15.64 -3.83 0.63
C SER A 212 -14.64 -4.97 0.48
N ASP A 213 -13.39 -4.73 0.85
CA ASP A 213 -12.29 -5.68 0.63
C ASP A 213 -12.08 -6.61 1.84
N ILE A 214 -12.87 -6.41 2.91
CA ILE A 214 -12.72 -7.09 4.21
C ILE A 214 -13.72 -8.24 4.35
N TYR A 215 -14.83 -8.20 3.63
CA TYR A 215 -15.90 -9.20 3.72
C TYR A 215 -16.32 -9.72 2.35
N THR A 216 -16.79 -10.96 2.29
CA THR A 216 -17.47 -11.51 1.10
C THR A 216 -18.86 -12.04 1.41
N ASP A 217 -19.18 -12.22 2.70
CA ASP A 217 -20.48 -12.67 3.16
C ASP A 217 -21.10 -11.65 4.13
N ARG A 218 -22.42 -11.43 3.98
CA ARG A 218 -23.25 -10.53 4.79
C ARG A 218 -24.33 -11.29 5.57
N SER A 219 -24.28 -12.62 5.57
CA SER A 219 -25.23 -13.49 6.24
C SER A 219 -25.12 -13.41 7.76
N HIS A 220 -23.91 -13.22 8.29
CA HIS A 220 -23.63 -13.02 9.71
C HIS A 220 -22.23 -12.41 9.93
N VAL A 221 -21.99 -11.99 11.17
CA VAL A 221 -20.70 -11.53 11.69
C VAL A 221 -20.44 -12.17 13.04
N ILE A 222 -19.19 -12.18 13.48
CA ILE A 222 -18.86 -12.41 14.89
C ILE A 222 -18.72 -11.06 15.57
N VAL A 223 -19.37 -10.90 16.73
CA VAL A 223 -19.07 -9.79 17.64
C VAL A 223 -18.35 -10.35 18.85
N ARG A 224 -17.14 -9.83 19.09
CA ARG A 224 -16.30 -10.17 20.24
C ARG A 224 -16.32 -9.02 21.23
N HIS A 225 -16.58 -9.28 22.50
CA HIS A 225 -16.41 -8.28 23.55
C HIS A 225 -15.34 -8.67 24.56
N LEU A 226 -14.65 -7.65 25.08
CA LEU A 226 -13.62 -7.80 26.10
C LEU A 226 -14.22 -7.49 27.46
N GLN A 227 -14.12 -8.43 28.39
CA GLN A 227 -14.47 -8.23 29.79
C GLN A 227 -13.32 -7.54 30.56
N LYS A 228 -13.64 -6.88 31.67
CA LYS A 228 -12.64 -6.19 32.53
C LYS A 228 -11.60 -7.12 33.16
N ASP A 229 -11.91 -8.40 33.30
CA ASP A 229 -10.97 -9.43 33.77
C ASP A 229 -10.07 -9.97 32.65
N GLY A 230 -10.23 -9.48 31.41
CA GLY A 230 -9.44 -9.88 30.25
C GLY A 230 -10.03 -11.04 29.44
N ILE A 231 -11.17 -11.63 29.87
CA ILE A 231 -11.84 -12.68 29.11
C ILE A 231 -12.50 -12.08 27.87
N GLN A 232 -12.35 -12.77 26.72
CA GLN A 232 -13.02 -12.40 25.49
C GLN A 232 -14.16 -13.36 25.21
N LYS A 233 -15.32 -12.84 24.82
CA LYS A 233 -16.50 -13.64 24.49
C LYS A 233 -17.04 -13.28 23.13
N ASP A 234 -17.43 -14.30 22.38
CA ASP A 234 -17.92 -14.23 21.02
C ASP A 234 -19.39 -14.60 20.92
N VAL A 235 -20.09 -13.89 20.04
CA VAL A 235 -21.43 -14.23 19.61
C VAL A 235 -21.55 -14.05 18.10
N GLU A 236 -22.21 -15.00 17.45
CA GLU A 236 -22.64 -14.82 16.07
C GLU A 236 -23.88 -13.92 16.02
N ILE A 237 -23.83 -12.89 15.17
CA ILE A 237 -24.94 -11.99 14.91
C ILE A 237 -25.34 -12.12 13.44
N ALA A 238 -26.62 -12.35 13.18
CA ALA A 238 -27.20 -12.46 11.85
C ALA A 238 -28.51 -11.67 11.73
N PRO A 239 -29.04 -11.42 10.51
CA PRO A 239 -30.38 -10.87 10.36
C PRO A 239 -31.43 -11.80 10.96
N HIS A 240 -32.52 -11.23 11.47
CA HIS A 240 -33.67 -12.01 11.93
C HIS A 240 -34.17 -12.98 10.84
N SER A 241 -34.56 -14.21 11.23
CA SER A 241 -34.94 -15.29 10.31
C SER A 241 -36.00 -14.86 9.27
N ALA A 242 -37.05 -14.16 9.72
CA ALA A 242 -38.14 -13.65 8.90
C ALA A 242 -37.69 -12.66 7.79
N PHE A 243 -36.52 -12.04 7.93
CA PHE A 243 -36.06 -10.95 7.07
C PHE A 243 -34.73 -11.25 6.35
N ARG A 244 -34.01 -12.31 6.73
CA ARG A 244 -32.63 -12.58 6.26
C ARG A 244 -32.45 -12.64 4.75
N TYR A 245 -33.45 -13.11 4.00
CA TYR A 245 -33.39 -13.18 2.54
C TYR A 245 -33.66 -11.84 1.84
N ARG A 246 -34.33 -10.91 2.53
CA ARG A 246 -34.71 -9.61 1.99
C ARG A 246 -33.75 -8.51 2.44
N TYR A 247 -33.25 -8.60 3.66
CA TYR A 247 -32.42 -7.61 4.31
C TYR A 247 -31.18 -8.29 4.93
N PRO A 248 -30.13 -8.57 4.14
CA PRO A 248 -28.86 -9.01 4.68
C PRO A 248 -28.20 -7.88 5.51
N LEU A 249 -27.26 -8.22 6.38
CA LEU A 249 -26.59 -7.24 7.25
C LEU A 249 -25.94 -6.14 6.42
N SER A 250 -26.10 -4.88 6.81
CA SER A 250 -25.52 -3.72 6.12
C SER A 250 -24.24 -3.27 6.83
N PHE A 251 -23.10 -3.37 6.14
CA PHE A 251 -21.81 -2.92 6.67
C PHE A 251 -21.43 -1.59 6.01
N GLN A 252 -21.21 -0.55 6.82
CA GLN A 252 -20.80 0.76 6.32
C GLN A 252 -19.68 1.36 7.17
N LEU A 253 -18.81 2.15 6.55
CA LEU A 253 -17.73 2.85 7.24
C LEU A 253 -18.06 4.35 7.37
N SER A 254 -18.19 4.82 8.60
CA SER A 254 -18.41 6.23 8.96
C SER A 254 -19.65 6.90 8.34
N LYS A 255 -20.64 6.09 7.96
CA LYS A 255 -21.91 6.49 7.35
C LYS A 255 -23.02 5.47 7.68
N ALA A 256 -24.26 5.83 7.38
CA ALA A 256 -25.46 5.02 7.64
C ALA A 256 -26.50 5.22 6.51
N ASP A 257 -26.08 5.13 5.25
CA ASP A 257 -26.92 5.41 4.08
C ASP A 257 -28.15 4.47 4.06
N GLY A 258 -29.35 5.03 4.14
CA GLY A 258 -30.62 4.28 4.18
C GLY A 258 -30.99 3.71 5.56
N PHE A 259 -30.23 4.06 6.60
CA PHE A 259 -30.44 3.65 7.99
C PHE A 259 -30.37 4.86 8.93
N THR A 260 -30.70 4.63 10.21
CA THR A 260 -30.63 5.67 11.23
C THR A 260 -29.19 5.95 11.63
N ILE A 261 -28.84 7.24 11.64
CA ILE A 261 -27.49 7.69 12.01
C ILE A 261 -27.25 7.39 13.50
N PRO A 262 -26.10 6.80 13.87
CA PRO A 262 -25.74 6.57 15.26
C PRO A 262 -25.73 7.87 16.09
N VAL A 263 -26.17 7.79 17.33
CA VAL A 263 -26.11 8.90 18.30
C VAL A 263 -24.68 9.40 18.45
N ASN A 264 -23.72 8.48 18.52
CA ASN A 264 -22.30 8.79 18.64
C ASN A 264 -21.56 8.92 17.30
N ALA A 265 -22.25 9.24 16.20
CA ALA A 265 -21.62 9.40 14.88
C ALA A 265 -20.50 10.46 14.81
N ALA A 266 -20.35 11.32 15.82
CA ALA A 266 -19.24 12.26 15.95
C ALA A 266 -17.91 11.62 16.40
N LEU A 267 -17.93 10.36 16.86
CA LEU A 267 -16.75 9.57 17.30
C LEU A 267 -16.02 8.85 16.14
N LYS A 268 -16.17 9.35 14.91
CA LYS A 268 -15.58 8.76 13.69
C LYS A 268 -14.07 8.47 13.82
N PRO A 269 -13.55 7.48 13.06
CA PRO A 269 -14.31 6.59 12.19
C PRO A 269 -15.10 5.52 12.96
N TYR A 270 -16.15 4.98 12.35
CA TYR A 270 -16.94 3.90 12.95
C TYR A 270 -17.37 2.86 11.92
N ILE A 271 -17.55 1.63 12.36
CA ILE A 271 -18.23 0.58 11.61
C ILE A 271 -19.71 0.64 11.98
N TYR A 272 -20.57 0.66 10.96
CA TYR A 272 -22.02 0.55 11.10
C TYR A 272 -22.47 -0.86 10.69
N LEU A 273 -23.19 -1.53 11.58
CA LEU A 273 -23.88 -2.79 11.33
C LEU A 273 -25.40 -2.52 11.36
N GLY A 274 -26.03 -2.41 10.19
CA GLY A 274 -27.48 -2.23 10.06
C GLY A 274 -28.22 -3.54 9.89
N PHE A 275 -29.33 -3.73 10.61
CA PHE A 275 -30.17 -4.93 10.50
C PHE A 275 -31.36 -4.71 9.56
N LEU A 276 -32.08 -3.60 9.71
CA LEU A 276 -33.23 -3.25 8.88
C LEU A 276 -33.10 -1.81 8.36
N PRO A 277 -33.33 -1.55 7.05
CA PRO A 277 -33.31 -0.19 6.51
C PRO A 277 -34.47 0.63 7.06
N GLU A 278 -34.33 1.97 7.13
CA GLU A 278 -35.37 2.82 7.74
C GLU A 278 -36.74 2.64 7.10
N SER A 279 -36.78 2.41 5.77
CA SER A 279 -38.00 2.20 5.00
C SER A 279 -38.84 1.01 5.50
N TYR A 280 -38.20 0.05 6.17
CA TYR A 280 -38.86 -1.06 6.82
C TYR A 280 -38.93 -0.90 8.34
N ALA A 281 -37.84 -0.44 8.96
CA ALA A 281 -37.73 -0.35 10.41
C ALA A 281 -38.80 0.55 11.05
N ARG A 282 -39.36 1.55 10.34
CA ARG A 282 -40.47 2.40 10.83
C ARG A 282 -41.80 1.66 11.03
N ARG A 283 -41.93 0.43 10.55
CA ARG A 283 -43.17 -0.34 10.68
C ARG A 283 -43.40 -0.75 12.13
N LYS A 284 -44.57 -0.43 12.67
CA LYS A 284 -44.99 -0.86 14.01
C LYS A 284 -45.27 -2.37 14.06
N SER A 285 -44.19 -3.16 14.15
CA SER A 285 -44.19 -4.61 13.96
C SER A 285 -43.11 -5.25 14.82
N THR A 286 -43.15 -6.58 14.92
CA THR A 286 -42.09 -7.36 15.55
C THR A 286 -40.84 -7.33 14.66
N GLN A 287 -39.72 -6.94 15.25
CA GLN A 287 -38.42 -6.77 14.62
C GLN A 287 -37.33 -7.37 15.51
N GLY A 288 -36.11 -7.47 15.00
CA GLY A 288 -35.04 -8.08 15.76
C GLY A 288 -33.82 -8.42 14.91
N TYR A 289 -32.99 -9.27 15.49
CA TYR A 289 -31.81 -9.86 14.88
C TYR A 289 -31.60 -11.26 15.46
N GLN A 290 -30.68 -12.03 14.90
CA GLN A 290 -30.28 -13.30 15.49
C GLN A 290 -29.01 -13.13 16.32
N ALA A 291 -28.99 -13.75 17.50
CA ALA A 291 -27.79 -13.88 18.33
C ALA A 291 -27.61 -15.35 18.70
N ALA A 292 -26.44 -15.92 18.39
CA ALA A 292 -26.15 -17.35 18.58
C ALA A 292 -27.22 -18.27 17.96
N GLY A 293 -27.70 -17.93 16.76
CA GLY A 293 -28.71 -18.71 16.02
C GLY A 293 -30.15 -18.55 16.50
N GLU A 294 -30.42 -17.78 17.56
CA GLU A 294 -31.76 -17.54 18.08
C GLU A 294 -32.29 -16.15 17.66
N ASP A 295 -33.55 -16.09 17.24
CA ASP A 295 -34.23 -14.82 16.94
C ASP A 295 -34.50 -14.04 18.24
N ILE A 296 -33.88 -12.87 18.34
CA ILE A 296 -34.07 -11.93 19.44
C ILE A 296 -35.02 -10.83 18.98
N THR A 297 -36.21 -10.78 19.57
CA THR A 297 -37.31 -9.95 19.04
C THR A 297 -37.79 -8.88 20.00
N PHE A 298 -38.20 -7.73 19.45
CA PHE A 298 -38.95 -6.69 20.14
C PHE A 298 -40.09 -6.18 19.24
N THR A 299 -41.02 -5.41 19.81
CA THR A 299 -42.03 -4.69 19.03
C THR A 299 -41.60 -3.24 18.84
N ASN A 300 -41.51 -2.77 17.60
CA ASN A 300 -41.36 -1.33 17.36
C ASN A 300 -42.70 -0.63 17.64
N CYS A 301 -42.90 -0.12 18.85
CA CYS A 301 -44.17 0.44 19.30
C CYS A 301 -44.42 1.91 18.86
N ASP A 302 -43.37 2.65 18.50
CA ASP A 302 -43.43 4.10 18.22
C ASP A 302 -43.06 4.49 16.78
N ALA A 303 -42.72 3.52 15.91
CA ALA A 303 -42.25 3.73 14.54
C ALA A 303 -40.86 4.38 14.41
N ASN A 304 -40.04 4.39 15.46
CA ASN A 304 -38.66 4.83 15.39
C ASN A 304 -37.84 3.88 14.48
N PRO A 305 -37.11 4.38 13.46
CA PRO A 305 -36.39 3.56 12.48
C PRO A 305 -35.12 2.86 12.97
N SER A 306 -34.71 3.04 14.24
CA SER A 306 -33.42 2.54 14.73
C SER A 306 -33.34 1.02 14.65
N SER A 307 -32.32 0.50 13.97
CA SER A 307 -32.07 -0.94 13.83
C SER A 307 -30.60 -1.20 13.49
N TYR A 308 -29.71 -1.03 14.48
CA TYR A 308 -28.26 -1.12 14.26
C TYR A 308 -27.44 -1.44 15.52
N LEU A 309 -26.19 -1.83 15.26
CA LEU A 309 -25.06 -1.85 16.19
C LEU A 309 -23.90 -1.09 15.53
N ALA A 310 -23.20 -0.22 16.26
CA ALA A 310 -22.10 0.58 15.72
C ALA A 310 -20.87 0.52 16.62
N PHE A 311 -19.69 0.55 16.02
CA PHE A 311 -18.39 0.41 16.68
C PHE A 311 -17.48 1.58 16.31
N PHE A 312 -17.04 2.37 17.28
CA PHE A 312 -16.34 3.64 17.08
C PHE A 312 -14.88 3.52 17.47
N ALA A 313 -13.98 3.90 16.56
CA ALA A 313 -12.55 3.98 16.83
C ALA A 313 -12.20 5.07 17.83
N ASN A 314 -12.97 6.17 17.83
CA ASN A 314 -12.80 7.32 18.72
C ASN A 314 -11.33 7.73 18.92
N PRO A 315 -10.55 8.01 17.86
CA PRO A 315 -9.11 8.24 17.93
C PRO A 315 -8.74 9.47 18.78
N TYR A 316 -9.68 10.39 18.99
CA TYR A 316 -9.50 11.61 19.78
C TYR A 316 -10.01 11.47 21.22
N ASN A 317 -10.38 10.26 21.67
CA ASN A 317 -10.90 9.98 23.01
C ASN A 317 -12.01 10.96 23.45
N ARG A 318 -12.91 11.29 22.52
CA ARG A 318 -14.06 12.15 22.81
C ARG A 318 -15.02 11.41 23.71
N LEU A 319 -15.64 12.14 24.64
CA LEU A 319 -16.66 11.58 25.50
C LEU A 319 -17.87 11.16 24.66
N PRO A 320 -18.33 9.91 24.75
CA PRO A 320 -19.57 9.50 24.13
C PRO A 320 -20.74 10.30 24.69
N ASN A 321 -21.68 10.62 23.82
CA ASN A 321 -22.96 11.14 24.22
C ASN A 321 -23.79 10.00 24.84
N ASN A 322 -24.00 10.11 26.15
CA ASN A 322 -24.79 9.18 26.94
C ASN A 322 -26.21 9.71 27.16
N LEU A 323 -26.83 10.20 26.07
CA LEU A 323 -28.21 10.75 26.03
C LEU A 323 -29.22 9.91 26.83
N TYR A 324 -29.01 8.61 26.90
CA TYR A 324 -29.83 7.68 27.67
C TYR A 324 -28.96 6.97 28.73
N LYS A 325 -28.67 7.66 29.83
CA LYS A 325 -28.13 7.02 31.04
C LYS A 325 -29.15 5.98 31.53
N ILE A 326 -28.94 4.72 31.16
CA ILE A 326 -29.53 3.52 31.79
C ILE A 326 -31.05 3.33 31.58
N CYS A 327 -31.80 4.34 31.10
CA CYS A 327 -33.20 4.07 30.74
C CYS A 327 -33.27 3.13 29.55
N CYS A 328 -34.20 2.19 29.65
CA CYS A 328 -34.78 1.52 28.51
C CYS A 328 -33.90 0.38 27.94
N MET A 329 -33.01 -0.21 28.76
CA MET A 329 -32.32 -1.47 28.43
C MET A 329 -33.35 -2.60 28.30
N SER A 330 -33.65 -3.01 27.08
CA SER A 330 -34.49 -4.17 26.81
C SER A 330 -33.63 -5.43 26.73
N THR A 331 -34.29 -6.59 26.80
CA THR A 331 -33.66 -7.90 26.56
C THR A 331 -33.05 -8.03 25.16
N VAL A 332 -33.44 -7.17 24.21
CA VAL A 332 -32.94 -7.26 22.83
C VAL A 332 -31.57 -6.65 22.68
N VAL A 333 -31.34 -5.50 23.30
CA VAL A 333 -30.07 -4.75 23.18
C VAL A 333 -28.93 -5.33 24.02
N ASP A 334 -29.23 -6.20 24.99
CA ASP A 334 -28.23 -6.92 25.78
C ASP A 334 -28.03 -8.40 25.37
N ALA A 335 -28.87 -8.92 24.47
CA ALA A 335 -28.89 -10.36 24.15
C ALA A 335 -27.55 -10.86 23.60
N TRP A 336 -26.90 -10.08 22.73
CA TRP A 336 -25.63 -10.45 22.13
C TRP A 336 -24.51 -10.62 23.17
N ILE A 337 -24.49 -9.80 24.24
CA ILE A 337 -23.53 -9.98 25.35
C ILE A 337 -23.90 -11.23 26.16
N LYS A 338 -25.18 -11.39 26.51
CA LYS A 338 -25.65 -12.50 27.37
C LYS A 338 -25.51 -13.87 26.71
N LYS A 339 -25.63 -13.95 25.40
CA LYS A 339 -25.51 -15.19 24.61
C LYS A 339 -24.08 -15.49 24.16
N ALA A 340 -23.13 -14.59 24.41
CA ALA A 340 -21.76 -14.80 24.00
C ALA A 340 -21.08 -15.92 24.82
N THR A 341 -20.23 -16.69 24.15
CA THR A 341 -19.45 -17.78 24.73
C THR A 341 -17.97 -17.42 24.80
N ASP A 342 -17.23 -18.02 25.74
CA ASP A 342 -15.80 -17.76 25.90
C ASP A 342 -15.03 -18.08 24.62
N THR A 343 -14.20 -17.13 24.20
CA THR A 343 -13.27 -17.31 23.08
C THR A 343 -12.07 -18.11 23.57
N PRO A 344 -11.56 -19.08 22.80
CA PRO A 344 -10.30 -19.73 23.14
C PRO A 344 -9.13 -18.72 23.18
N SER A 345 -8.25 -18.82 24.18
CA SER A 345 -7.17 -17.83 24.42
C SER A 345 -6.20 -17.65 23.24
N PHE A 346 -5.94 -18.70 22.46
CA PHE A 346 -5.08 -18.60 21.27
C PHE A 346 -5.68 -17.77 20.14
N ARG A 347 -6.97 -17.41 20.24
CA ARG A 347 -7.70 -16.57 19.29
C ARG A 347 -7.98 -15.17 19.84
N TYR A 348 -7.48 -14.84 21.03
CA TYR A 348 -7.68 -13.53 21.64
C TYR A 348 -7.17 -12.40 20.74
N LEU A 349 -8.00 -11.38 20.57
CA LEU A 349 -7.61 -10.14 19.91
C LEU A 349 -6.78 -9.29 20.86
N PRO A 350 -5.76 -8.57 20.35
CA PRO A 350 -5.13 -7.49 21.09
C PRO A 350 -6.15 -6.41 21.50
N GLN A 351 -5.84 -5.65 22.55
CA GLN A 351 -6.74 -4.61 23.07
C GLN A 351 -7.06 -3.52 22.02
N THR A 352 -6.15 -3.28 21.07
CA THR A 352 -6.29 -2.31 19.97
C THR A 352 -7.46 -2.60 19.02
N TYR A 353 -8.05 -3.80 19.07
CA TYR A 353 -9.21 -4.17 18.25
C TYR A 353 -10.55 -3.86 18.92
N PHE A 354 -10.56 -3.60 20.23
CA PHE A 354 -11.78 -3.32 20.97
C PHE A 354 -12.12 -1.84 20.91
N LEU A 355 -13.32 -1.57 20.41
CA LEU A 355 -13.84 -0.26 20.09
C LEU A 355 -14.94 0.14 21.08
N GLU A 356 -15.18 1.45 21.18
CA GLU A 356 -16.43 1.94 21.78
C GLU A 356 -17.61 1.45 20.94
N PHE A 357 -18.77 1.24 21.54
CA PHE A 357 -19.93 0.77 20.78
C PHE A 357 -21.24 1.36 21.31
N GLU A 358 -22.24 1.34 20.43
CA GLU A 358 -23.63 1.60 20.79
C GLU A 358 -24.56 0.72 19.94
N MET A 359 -25.75 0.45 20.46
CA MET A 359 -26.79 -0.29 19.77
C MET A 359 -28.12 0.43 19.93
N GLY A 360 -28.85 0.60 18.84
CA GLY A 360 -30.12 1.30 18.80
C GLY A 360 -31.20 0.46 18.13
N MET A 361 -32.29 0.22 18.85
CA MET A 361 -33.48 -0.50 18.39
C MET A 361 -34.72 0.36 18.66
N GLY A 362 -35.53 0.58 17.62
CA GLY A 362 -36.68 1.48 17.66
C GLY A 362 -37.77 1.05 18.65
N GLY A 363 -38.67 1.97 19.00
CA GLY A 363 -39.79 1.70 19.90
C GLY A 363 -39.37 1.04 21.19
N CYS A 364 -39.91 -0.14 21.44
CA CYS A 364 -39.72 -0.86 22.68
C CYS A 364 -38.44 -1.72 22.66
N GLY A 365 -37.58 -1.54 21.65
CA GLY A 365 -36.30 -2.22 21.50
C GLY A 365 -35.16 -1.62 22.33
N GLY A 366 -35.17 -0.31 22.56
CA GLY A 366 -34.23 0.36 23.46
C GLY A 366 -32.89 0.77 22.84
N TYR A 367 -32.05 1.38 23.67
CA TYR A 367 -30.74 1.91 23.27
C TYR A 367 -29.72 1.61 24.37
N VAL A 368 -28.52 1.21 23.98
CA VAL A 368 -27.38 1.00 24.89
C VAL A 368 -26.09 1.53 24.28
N SER A 369 -25.15 1.89 25.14
CA SER A 369 -23.75 2.13 24.78
C SER A 369 -22.83 1.26 25.61
N ARG A 370 -21.50 1.31 25.38
CA ARG A 370 -20.52 0.62 26.24
C ARG A 370 -20.75 0.92 27.73
N GLU A 371 -21.12 2.14 28.09
CA GLU A 371 -21.39 2.56 29.48
C GLU A 371 -22.52 1.77 30.13
N SER A 372 -23.48 1.25 29.34
CA SER A 372 -24.56 0.39 29.83
C SER A 372 -24.06 -0.97 30.35
N PHE A 373 -22.82 -1.35 30.04
CA PHE A 373 -22.23 -2.64 30.39
C PHE A 373 -20.94 -2.45 31.23
N PRO A 374 -21.06 -2.28 32.57
CA PRO A 374 -19.92 -1.96 33.43
C PRO A 374 -18.79 -2.99 33.41
N MET A 375 -19.07 -4.24 33.02
CA MET A 375 -18.08 -5.32 32.93
C MET A 375 -17.40 -5.43 31.57
N VAL A 376 -17.85 -4.67 30.57
CA VAL A 376 -17.34 -4.72 29.20
C VAL A 376 -16.45 -3.50 28.93
N SER A 377 -15.23 -3.76 28.45
CA SER A 377 -14.22 -2.75 28.12
C SER A 377 -14.35 -2.22 26.69
N GLY A 378 -14.94 -3.02 25.78
CA GLY A 378 -15.17 -2.66 24.39
C GLY A 378 -15.58 -3.86 23.57
N ALA A 379 -15.86 -3.65 22.28
CA ALA A 379 -16.27 -4.70 21.36
C ALA A 379 -15.58 -4.57 19.99
N ALA A 380 -15.38 -5.70 19.32
CA ALA A 380 -14.82 -5.83 18.01
C ALA A 380 -15.79 -6.60 17.11
N ILE A 381 -15.76 -6.33 15.81
CA ILE A 381 -16.59 -7.03 14.81
C ILE A 381 -15.68 -7.74 13.81
N GLY A 382 -15.94 -9.03 13.65
CA GLY A 382 -15.28 -9.91 12.69
C GLY A 382 -16.17 -10.09 11.48
N PHE A 383 -15.71 -9.61 10.33
CA PHE A 383 -16.45 -9.74 9.08
C PHE A 383 -16.14 -11.06 8.39
N ARG A 384 -17.19 -11.78 7.98
CA ARG A 384 -17.02 -13.07 7.33
C ARG A 384 -16.49 -12.94 5.90
N PHE A 385 -15.56 -13.82 5.57
CA PHE A 385 -15.26 -14.17 4.20
C PHE A 385 -15.31 -15.69 4.03
N ASP A 386 -15.77 -16.12 2.85
CA ASP A 386 -15.68 -17.53 2.45
C ASP A 386 -14.43 -17.74 1.59
N ALA A 387 -13.83 -18.94 1.66
CA ALA A 387 -12.66 -19.32 0.88
C ALA A 387 -12.97 -19.29 -0.62
#